data_AF-A0A7Y0L1V6-F1
#
_entry.id   AF-A0A7Y0L1V6-F1
#
_cell.length_a   1.000
_cell.length_b   1.000
_cell.length_c   1.000
_cell.angle_alpha   90.00
_cell.angle_beta   90.00
_cell.angle_gamma   90.00
#
_symmetry.space_group_name_H-M   'P 1'
#
loop_
_entity.id
_entity.type
_entity.pdbx_description
1 polymer ?
#
loop_
_entity_poly.entity_id
_entity_poly.type
_entity_poly.pdbx_seq_one_letter_code
_entity_poly.pdbx_strand_id
1 'polypeptide(L)'
;MRENRGMIVVETQEDTLSGTECSLRAAVEAANTGSTVAGCRGRRGHNIIQLPAGEYHMTLGTLVVSGNMTIIGDPEANGASVIISGLSTASVITVTQGGRLTLFGVTITGGGGSQGAGIMNHGFVMVRNSTLTHNVANGENGATSPCTSTYAGNQDCAGGGGGGGAGLGGALYNTGRATLVQAVVSSNSAVGGDGGGSFYPLSLEFCDTGGQGGGPAGGVGGGYTSCFGEGTDGGAGGFGSGGGGGGAAASAGGNGGPGGFGGGGGGGGGGGRTLGFQNAHGGPGGFGGGAGGEPGGSAGAGGGGGAGIGGGVFNDGGIVHMAHCQFTDNQVEGGLGGAFGGAENGQGLCPDVFAYGGLITIGGTTLSATGCTANGGVIKTFGLPNPRNGDCPPISEAQ
;
A
#
# COMPACT_ATOMS: atom_id res chain seq x y z
N MET A 1 -25.17 39.70 -11.92
CA MET A 1 -24.85 38.30 -11.58
C MET A 1 -23.67 37.87 -12.43
N ARG A 2 -22.48 37.75 -11.84
CA ARG A 2 -21.36 37.12 -12.56
C ARG A 2 -21.72 35.64 -12.64
N GLU A 3 -21.94 35.11 -13.84
CA GLU A 3 -22.03 33.66 -14.04
C GLU A 3 -20.90 33.00 -13.26
N ASN A 4 -21.22 31.94 -12.51
CA ASN A 4 -20.23 31.07 -11.87
C ASN A 4 -19.47 30.31 -12.97
N ARG A 5 -18.57 31.03 -13.65
CA ARG A 5 -17.78 30.51 -14.76
C ARG A 5 -16.79 29.50 -14.18
N GLY A 6 -17.10 28.22 -14.34
CA GLY A 6 -16.24 27.11 -13.91
C GLY A 6 -16.93 26.09 -12.99
N MET A 7 -18.21 26.27 -12.68
CA MET A 7 -18.97 25.29 -11.90
C MET A 7 -19.50 24.16 -12.81
N ILE A 8 -19.23 22.92 -12.44
CA ILE A 8 -19.78 21.69 -13.01
C ILE A 8 -20.68 21.09 -11.92
N VAL A 9 -21.98 20.97 -12.19
CA VAL A 9 -22.92 20.34 -11.27
C VAL A 9 -23.07 18.89 -11.69
N VAL A 10 -22.82 17.97 -10.77
CA VAL A 10 -23.04 16.54 -11.01
C VAL A 10 -24.53 16.25 -10.91
N GLU A 11 -25.08 15.57 -11.91
CA GLU A 11 -26.50 15.32 -12.11
C GLU A 11 -26.89 13.87 -11.79
N THR A 12 -25.91 12.96 -11.79
CA THR A 12 -26.12 11.53 -11.56
C THR A 12 -25.06 10.92 -10.64
N GLN A 13 -25.47 9.92 -9.87
CA GLN A 13 -24.60 9.14 -8.99
C GLN A 13 -23.91 7.98 -9.73
N GLU A 14 -24.36 7.67 -10.94
CA GLU A 14 -23.79 6.62 -11.78
C GLU A 14 -22.32 6.91 -12.13
N ASP A 15 -21.48 5.89 -12.04
CA ASP A 15 -20.07 6.01 -12.40
C ASP A 15 -19.85 5.69 -13.89
N THR A 16 -20.09 6.68 -14.74
CA THR A 16 -20.04 6.55 -16.20
C THR A 16 -19.24 7.68 -16.86
N LEU A 17 -18.58 7.37 -17.98
CA LEU A 17 -17.97 8.36 -18.90
C LEU A 17 -18.80 8.57 -20.17
N SER A 18 -20.00 8.01 -20.22
CA SER A 18 -20.90 8.01 -21.37
C SER A 18 -22.29 8.52 -20.98
N GLY A 19 -23.07 8.93 -21.98
CA GLY A 19 -24.42 9.48 -21.77
C GLY A 19 -24.47 11.01 -21.84
N THR A 20 -25.60 11.57 -21.44
CA THR A 20 -25.86 13.02 -21.45
C THR A 20 -25.89 13.65 -20.06
N GLU A 21 -25.96 12.84 -19.01
CA GLU A 21 -25.99 13.29 -17.61
C GLU A 21 -24.58 13.39 -17.06
N CYS A 22 -24.32 14.49 -16.35
CA CYS A 22 -23.00 14.73 -15.79
C CYS A 22 -22.74 13.89 -14.53
N SER A 23 -21.94 12.81 -14.64
CA SER A 23 -21.47 12.04 -13.48
C SER A 23 -20.26 12.70 -12.79
N LEU A 24 -19.92 12.27 -11.56
CA LEU A 24 -18.69 12.71 -10.89
C LEU A 24 -17.44 12.37 -11.72
N ARG A 25 -17.34 11.15 -12.27
CA ARG A 25 -16.19 10.76 -13.09
C ARG A 25 -16.08 11.60 -14.35
N ALA A 26 -17.19 11.81 -15.06
CA ALA A 26 -17.22 12.67 -16.24
C ALA A 26 -16.86 14.12 -15.89
N ALA A 27 -17.28 14.62 -14.73
CA ALA A 27 -16.94 15.96 -14.25
C ALA A 27 -15.44 16.11 -13.99
N VAL A 28 -14.81 15.12 -13.36
CA VAL A 28 -13.36 15.08 -13.12
C VAL A 28 -12.60 15.03 -14.45
N GLU A 29 -13.01 14.18 -15.40
CA GLU A 29 -12.35 14.07 -16.71
C GLU A 29 -12.51 15.36 -17.55
N ALA A 30 -13.70 15.96 -17.52
CA ALA A 30 -13.95 17.26 -18.11
C ALA A 30 -13.05 18.35 -17.50
N ALA A 31 -12.89 18.36 -16.18
CA ALA A 31 -12.02 19.30 -15.47
C ALA A 31 -10.52 19.07 -15.75
N ASN A 32 -10.08 17.82 -15.89
CA ASN A 32 -8.71 17.47 -16.27
C ASN A 32 -8.37 17.96 -17.68
N THR A 33 -9.26 17.71 -18.64
CA THR A 33 -9.03 18.01 -20.06
C THR A 33 -9.39 19.45 -20.45
N GLY A 34 -10.21 20.12 -19.64
CA GLY A 34 -10.82 21.39 -19.98
C GLY A 34 -11.79 21.31 -21.16
N SER A 35 -12.39 20.13 -21.38
CA SER A 35 -13.32 19.83 -22.48
C SER A 35 -14.65 19.27 -21.95
N THR A 36 -15.62 19.02 -22.83
CA THR A 36 -16.92 18.44 -22.43
C THR A 36 -16.84 16.91 -22.44
N VAL A 37 -17.31 16.26 -21.38
CA VAL A 37 -17.38 14.79 -21.23
C VAL A 37 -18.73 14.42 -20.66
N ALA A 38 -19.50 13.55 -21.34
CA ALA A 38 -20.82 13.08 -20.92
C ALA A 38 -21.73 14.15 -20.27
N GLY A 39 -22.00 15.25 -20.98
CA GLY A 39 -22.81 16.37 -20.45
C GLY A 39 -22.06 17.34 -19.53
N CYS A 40 -20.98 16.92 -18.86
CA CYS A 40 -20.15 17.80 -18.04
C CYS A 40 -19.29 18.72 -18.89
N ARG A 41 -19.47 20.04 -18.75
CA ARG A 41 -18.65 21.03 -19.48
C ARG A 41 -17.47 21.52 -18.63
N GLY A 42 -16.30 20.95 -18.87
CA GLY A 42 -15.05 21.41 -18.28
C GLY A 42 -14.51 22.69 -18.90
N ARG A 43 -13.58 23.34 -18.21
CA ARG A 43 -12.84 24.51 -18.70
C ARG A 43 -11.36 24.37 -18.36
N ARG A 44 -10.51 25.02 -19.15
CA ARG A 44 -9.10 25.17 -18.79
C ARG A 44 -8.98 26.00 -17.51
N GLY A 45 -8.05 25.60 -16.64
CA GLY A 45 -7.79 26.28 -15.37
C GLY A 45 -8.46 25.57 -14.19
N HIS A 46 -8.95 26.36 -13.23
CA HIS A 46 -9.59 25.85 -12.02
C HIS A 46 -11.07 25.57 -12.26
N ASN A 47 -11.51 24.34 -11.98
CA ASN A 47 -12.91 23.94 -12.06
C ASN A 47 -13.47 23.70 -10.64
N ILE A 48 -14.75 23.98 -10.45
CA ILE A 48 -15.49 23.67 -9.23
C ILE A 48 -16.52 22.61 -9.57
N ILE A 49 -16.43 21.45 -8.95
CA ILE A 49 -17.38 20.34 -9.11
C ILE A 49 -18.28 20.35 -7.86
N GLN A 50 -19.57 20.59 -8.05
CA GLN A 50 -20.58 20.55 -7.00
C GLN A 50 -21.29 19.20 -7.03
N LEU A 51 -21.31 18.52 -5.89
CA LEU A 51 -21.96 17.23 -5.70
C LEU A 51 -23.25 17.42 -4.88
N PRO A 52 -24.43 17.13 -5.45
CA PRO A 52 -25.63 16.93 -4.67
C PRO A 52 -25.44 15.85 -3.59
N ALA A 53 -26.31 15.87 -2.57
CA ALA A 53 -26.34 14.81 -1.56
C ALA A 53 -26.49 13.42 -2.22
N GLY A 54 -25.73 12.44 -1.74
CA GLY A 54 -25.70 11.15 -2.38
C GLY A 54 -24.46 10.32 -2.10
N GLU A 55 -24.50 9.09 -2.58
CA GLU A 55 -23.35 8.19 -2.60
C GLU A 55 -22.90 7.96 -4.04
N TYR A 56 -21.61 8.17 -4.28
CA TYR A 56 -20.96 8.04 -5.57
C TYR A 56 -20.00 6.86 -5.51
N HIS A 57 -20.35 5.76 -6.17
CA HIS A 57 -19.57 4.52 -6.13
C HIS A 57 -18.63 4.39 -7.32
N MET A 58 -17.32 4.31 -7.09
CA MET A 58 -16.30 4.27 -8.14
C MET A 58 -16.14 2.86 -8.72
N THR A 59 -17.10 2.42 -9.52
CA THR A 59 -17.13 1.07 -10.14
C THR A 59 -16.17 0.91 -11.32
N LEU A 60 -15.75 2.00 -11.97
CA LEU A 60 -14.78 2.01 -13.06
C LEU A 60 -13.33 2.21 -12.58
N GLY A 61 -13.05 1.99 -11.30
CA GLY A 61 -11.74 2.14 -10.67
C GLY A 61 -11.48 3.55 -10.11
N THR A 62 -10.23 3.87 -9.83
CA THR A 62 -9.85 5.13 -9.14
C THR A 62 -10.24 6.39 -9.93
N LEU A 63 -10.62 7.47 -9.21
CA LEU A 63 -10.74 8.81 -9.78
C LEU A 63 -9.36 9.46 -9.90
N VAL A 64 -8.92 9.74 -11.12
CA VAL A 64 -7.62 10.36 -11.37
C VAL A 64 -7.76 11.87 -11.54
N VAL A 65 -7.07 12.63 -10.69
CA VAL A 65 -7.02 14.09 -10.72
C VAL A 65 -5.65 14.56 -11.21
N SER A 66 -5.62 15.10 -12.42
CA SER A 66 -4.42 15.66 -13.05
C SER A 66 -4.51 17.17 -13.29
N GLY A 67 -5.72 17.73 -13.27
CA GLY A 67 -5.98 19.17 -13.36
C GLY A 67 -6.02 19.90 -12.01
N ASN A 68 -6.48 21.16 -12.05
CA ASN A 68 -6.75 21.96 -10.85
C ASN A 68 -8.26 22.03 -10.61
N MET A 69 -8.74 21.46 -9.52
CA MET A 69 -10.17 21.43 -9.22
C MET A 69 -10.50 21.47 -7.73
N THR A 70 -11.72 21.89 -7.44
CA THR A 70 -12.35 21.78 -6.13
C THR A 70 -13.59 20.92 -6.25
N ILE A 71 -13.71 19.88 -5.41
CA ILE A 71 -14.94 19.10 -5.26
C ILE A 71 -15.60 19.54 -3.96
N ILE A 72 -16.85 19.99 -4.05
CA ILE A 72 -17.62 20.54 -2.95
C ILE A 72 -18.90 19.73 -2.80
N GLY A 73 -19.13 19.17 -1.61
CA GLY A 73 -20.43 18.62 -1.26
C GLY A 73 -21.45 19.76 -1.05
N ASP A 74 -22.66 19.60 -1.56
CA ASP A 74 -23.67 20.65 -1.54
C ASP A 74 -23.99 21.10 -0.08
N PRO A 75 -23.69 22.36 0.28
CA PRO A 75 -23.98 22.86 1.63
C PRO A 75 -25.48 22.97 1.94
N GLU A 76 -26.34 23.00 0.91
CA GLU A 76 -27.80 23.07 1.07
C GLU A 76 -28.45 21.70 1.31
N ALA A 77 -27.65 20.64 1.39
CA ALA A 77 -28.10 19.27 1.63
C ALA A 77 -28.81 19.04 2.99
N ASN A 78 -29.05 20.07 3.80
CA ASN A 78 -29.71 19.98 5.13
C ASN A 78 -29.07 18.93 6.06
N GLY A 79 -27.75 18.74 5.94
CA GLY A 79 -27.01 17.72 6.70
C GLY A 79 -26.95 16.34 6.05
N ALA A 80 -27.56 16.14 4.88
CA ALA A 80 -27.34 14.93 4.09
C ALA A 80 -25.88 14.90 3.58
N SER A 81 -25.25 13.74 3.70
CA SER A 81 -23.83 13.55 3.40
C SER A 81 -23.58 13.34 1.90
N VAL A 82 -22.45 13.84 1.42
CA VAL A 82 -21.87 13.47 0.13
C VAL A 82 -20.78 12.45 0.38
N ILE A 83 -20.97 11.23 -0.13
CA ILE A 83 -20.06 10.10 0.06
C ILE A 83 -19.46 9.72 -1.29
N ILE A 84 -18.13 9.63 -1.36
CA ILE A 84 -17.40 9.12 -2.51
C ILE A 84 -16.74 7.80 -2.06
N SER A 85 -17.17 6.70 -2.64
CA SER A 85 -16.85 5.34 -2.20
C SER A 85 -16.05 4.56 -3.25
N GLY A 86 -14.94 3.94 -2.84
CA GLY A 86 -14.09 3.11 -3.72
C GLY A 86 -14.48 1.63 -3.81
N LEU A 87 -15.52 1.21 -3.08
CA LEU A 87 -15.99 -0.19 -3.01
C LEU A 87 -14.91 -1.22 -2.65
N SER A 88 -13.87 -0.80 -1.94
CA SER A 88 -12.72 -1.58 -1.49
C SER A 88 -11.90 -2.21 -2.62
N THR A 89 -11.98 -1.67 -3.84
CA THR A 89 -11.31 -2.25 -5.02
C THR A 89 -9.94 -1.63 -5.31
N ALA A 90 -9.80 -0.33 -5.12
CA ALA A 90 -8.60 0.46 -5.37
C ALA A 90 -8.66 1.76 -4.56
N SER A 91 -7.64 2.61 -4.70
CA SER A 91 -7.69 3.95 -4.10
C SER A 91 -8.92 4.71 -4.59
N VAL A 92 -9.61 5.46 -3.73
CA VAL A 92 -10.80 6.23 -4.17
C VAL A 92 -10.37 7.33 -5.13
N ILE A 93 -9.32 8.08 -4.76
CA ILE A 93 -8.78 9.20 -5.54
C ILE A 93 -7.27 9.11 -5.65
N THR A 94 -6.74 9.27 -6.86
CA THR A 94 -5.31 9.51 -7.11
C THR A 94 -5.09 10.91 -7.65
N VAL A 95 -4.26 11.69 -6.97
CA VAL A 95 -3.83 13.01 -7.44
C VAL A 95 -2.44 12.88 -8.03
N THR A 96 -2.34 13.03 -9.35
CA THR A 96 -1.07 12.86 -10.06
C THR A 96 -0.13 14.04 -9.79
N GLN A 97 1.14 13.88 -10.18
CA GLN A 97 2.07 15.01 -10.18
C GLN A 97 1.51 16.16 -11.05
N GLY A 98 1.54 17.38 -10.51
CA GLY A 98 0.93 18.57 -11.13
C GLY A 98 -0.56 18.76 -10.85
N GLY A 99 -1.27 17.70 -10.45
CA GLY A 99 -2.67 17.77 -10.02
C GLY A 99 -2.84 18.57 -8.74
N ARG A 100 -3.96 19.30 -8.65
CA ARG A 100 -4.33 20.09 -7.47
C ARG A 100 -5.80 19.83 -7.14
N LEU A 101 -6.03 19.17 -6.02
CA LEU A 101 -7.35 18.83 -5.54
C LEU A 101 -7.66 19.58 -4.24
N THR A 102 -8.84 20.19 -4.18
CA THR A 102 -9.44 20.62 -2.92
C THR A 102 -10.74 19.85 -2.69
N LEU A 103 -10.85 19.17 -1.56
CA LEU A 103 -12.07 18.51 -1.09
C LEU A 103 -12.71 19.35 0.02
N PHE A 104 -14.01 19.63 -0.11
CA PHE A 104 -14.75 20.39 0.89
C PHE A 104 -16.12 19.76 1.18
N GLY A 105 -16.39 19.39 2.43
CA GLY A 105 -17.71 18.90 2.82
C GLY A 105 -18.04 17.51 2.26
N VAL A 106 -17.04 16.64 2.07
CA VAL A 106 -17.24 15.30 1.51
C VAL A 106 -16.71 14.21 2.43
N THR A 107 -17.26 13.01 2.31
CA THR A 107 -16.74 11.79 2.93
C THR A 107 -16.07 10.91 1.88
N ILE A 108 -14.83 10.51 2.10
CA ILE A 108 -14.10 9.52 1.28
C ILE A 108 -14.05 8.21 2.06
N THR A 109 -14.56 7.14 1.47
CA THR A 109 -14.71 5.84 2.15
C THR A 109 -14.52 4.65 1.23
N GLY A 110 -14.38 3.46 1.82
CA GLY A 110 -14.31 2.21 1.08
C GLY A 110 -13.16 2.20 0.08
N GLY A 111 -12.05 2.85 0.40
CA GLY A 111 -10.83 2.75 -0.37
C GLY A 111 -10.12 1.43 -0.16
N GLY A 112 -9.46 0.92 -1.21
CA GLY A 112 -8.59 -0.27 -1.18
C GLY A 112 -7.21 -0.01 -1.80
N GLY A 113 -6.41 -1.07 -1.99
CA GLY A 113 -5.06 -1.01 -2.56
C GLY A 113 -3.95 -1.08 -1.51
N SER A 114 -2.68 -1.13 -1.91
CA SER A 114 -1.54 -1.25 -0.97
C SER A 114 -0.99 0.09 -0.48
N GLN A 115 -1.35 1.18 -1.15
CA GLN A 115 -0.87 2.54 -0.85
C GLN A 115 -2.00 3.56 -1.00
N GLY A 116 -2.33 4.30 0.06
CA GLY A 116 -3.25 5.44 -0.03
C GLY A 116 -4.66 5.02 -0.42
N ALA A 117 -5.28 4.16 0.40
CA ALA A 117 -6.55 3.54 0.03
C ALA A 117 -7.68 4.57 -0.12
N GLY A 118 -7.74 5.58 0.75
CA GLY A 118 -8.61 6.74 0.51
C GLY A 118 -8.06 7.61 -0.62
N ILE A 119 -6.91 8.22 -0.38
CA ILE A 119 -6.27 9.15 -1.30
C ILE A 119 -4.79 8.77 -1.52
N MET A 120 -4.40 8.64 -2.78
CA MET A 120 -3.00 8.53 -3.19
C MET A 120 -2.53 9.88 -3.78
N ASN A 121 -1.67 10.61 -3.07
CA ASN A 121 -1.27 11.97 -3.44
C ASN A 121 0.19 12.08 -3.88
N HIS A 122 0.39 12.36 -5.16
CA HIS A 122 1.67 12.77 -5.76
C HIS A 122 1.71 14.26 -6.13
N GLY A 123 0.60 14.99 -5.97
CA GLY A 123 0.45 16.40 -6.32
C GLY A 123 0.18 17.28 -5.10
N PHE A 124 -0.86 18.09 -5.18
CA PHE A 124 -1.35 18.91 -4.07
C PHE A 124 -2.77 18.50 -3.70
N VAL A 125 -2.99 18.16 -2.42
CA VAL A 125 -4.31 17.88 -1.86
C VAL A 125 -4.58 18.81 -0.69
N MET A 126 -5.77 19.43 -0.70
CA MET A 126 -6.34 20.10 0.46
C MET A 126 -7.65 19.44 0.85
N VAL A 127 -7.73 18.92 2.07
CA VAL A 127 -8.94 18.31 2.64
C VAL A 127 -9.46 19.25 3.73
N ARG A 128 -10.67 19.79 3.55
CA ARG A 128 -11.25 20.74 4.49
C ARG A 128 -12.68 20.39 4.85
N ASN A 129 -13.02 20.37 6.14
CA ASN A 129 -14.38 20.04 6.59
C ASN A 129 -14.88 18.73 5.96
N SER A 130 -14.00 17.73 5.89
CA SER A 130 -14.25 16.48 5.18
C SER A 130 -13.81 15.31 6.06
N THR A 131 -14.35 14.14 5.76
CA THR A 131 -14.08 12.91 6.50
C THR A 131 -13.37 11.91 5.59
N LEU A 132 -12.27 11.31 6.06
CA LEU A 132 -11.63 10.15 5.43
C LEU A 132 -11.82 8.96 6.37
N THR A 133 -12.62 7.98 5.98
CA THR A 133 -13.00 6.89 6.90
C THR A 133 -13.14 5.53 6.22
N HIS A 134 -12.92 4.44 6.96
CA HIS A 134 -13.13 3.07 6.48
C HIS A 134 -12.38 2.77 5.16
N ASN A 135 -11.17 3.31 5.02
CA ASN A 135 -10.27 2.99 3.93
C ASN A 135 -9.21 2.01 4.42
N VAL A 136 -8.89 1.00 3.61
CA VAL A 136 -8.00 -0.09 4.02
C VAL A 136 -6.87 -0.26 3.01
N ALA A 137 -5.64 0.07 3.44
CA ALA A 137 -4.44 -0.19 2.66
C ALA A 137 -3.92 -1.61 2.96
N ASN A 138 -4.09 -2.55 2.04
CA ASN A 138 -3.64 -3.94 2.17
C ASN A 138 -2.39 -4.19 1.33
N GLY A 139 -1.29 -4.55 1.97
CA GLY A 139 -0.11 -5.07 1.30
C GLY A 139 -0.44 -6.34 0.52
N GLU A 140 0.20 -6.52 -0.63
CA GLU A 140 0.02 -7.72 -1.43
C GLU A 140 0.76 -8.91 -0.80
N ASN A 141 0.17 -10.09 -0.86
CA ASN A 141 0.80 -11.30 -0.33
C ASN A 141 1.99 -11.71 -1.20
N GLY A 142 3.02 -12.27 -0.57
CA GLY A 142 4.08 -12.99 -1.27
C GLY A 142 3.54 -14.26 -1.91
N ALA A 143 4.06 -14.60 -3.09
CA ALA A 143 3.67 -15.83 -3.76
C ALA A 143 4.28 -17.05 -3.06
N THR A 144 3.50 -18.12 -2.95
CA THR A 144 4.01 -19.45 -2.65
C THR A 144 4.94 -19.90 -3.79
N SER A 145 5.99 -20.67 -3.49
CA SER A 145 6.85 -21.26 -4.52
C SER A 145 6.00 -22.09 -5.49
N PRO A 146 6.06 -21.82 -6.82
CA PRO A 146 5.29 -22.58 -7.78
C PRO A 146 5.92 -23.97 -7.97
N CYS A 147 5.16 -25.00 -7.65
CA CYS A 147 5.52 -26.40 -7.88
C CYS A 147 5.42 -26.68 -9.37
N THR A 148 6.50 -26.42 -10.11
CA THR A 148 6.50 -26.58 -11.57
C THR A 148 6.96 -27.97 -12.00
N SER A 149 7.62 -28.72 -11.12
CA SER A 149 8.00 -30.10 -11.41
C SER A 149 6.76 -31.01 -11.31
N THR A 150 6.41 -31.67 -12.41
CA THR A 150 5.37 -32.73 -12.47
C THR A 150 5.98 -34.12 -12.54
N TYR A 151 7.28 -34.23 -12.24
CA TYR A 151 7.98 -35.49 -12.37
C TYR A 151 7.36 -36.53 -11.42
N ALA A 152 6.93 -37.66 -12.00
CA ALA A 152 6.24 -38.76 -11.31
C ALA A 152 4.88 -38.45 -10.65
N GLY A 153 4.24 -37.31 -10.94
CA GLY A 153 2.88 -37.02 -10.45
C GLY A 153 2.79 -36.66 -8.96
N ASN A 154 3.92 -36.36 -8.31
CA ASN A 154 3.98 -35.83 -6.95
C ASN A 154 4.30 -34.33 -7.03
N GLN A 155 3.56 -33.50 -6.28
CA GLN A 155 3.85 -32.07 -6.18
C GLN A 155 4.93 -31.86 -5.12
N ASP A 156 6.18 -31.74 -5.56
CA ASP A 156 7.30 -31.35 -4.70
C ASP A 156 7.65 -29.90 -4.98
N CYS A 157 7.71 -29.09 -3.93
CA CYS A 157 8.01 -27.66 -4.03
C CYS A 157 8.98 -27.30 -2.92
N ALA A 158 10.27 -27.27 -3.27
CA ALA A 158 11.34 -26.96 -2.33
C ALA A 158 11.75 -25.47 -2.37
N GLY A 159 11.21 -24.67 -3.30
CA GLY A 159 11.53 -23.25 -3.39
C GLY A 159 11.03 -22.48 -2.16
N GLY A 160 11.73 -21.41 -1.81
CA GLY A 160 11.32 -20.51 -0.73
C GLY A 160 10.09 -19.69 -1.13
N GLY A 161 9.23 -19.33 -0.18
CA GLY A 161 8.12 -18.41 -0.40
C GLY A 161 8.58 -16.97 -0.56
N GLY A 162 7.86 -16.14 -1.32
CA GLY A 162 8.14 -14.71 -1.40
C GLY A 162 7.67 -13.96 -0.15
N GLY A 163 8.31 -12.85 0.20
CA GLY A 163 7.87 -11.99 1.31
C GLY A 163 6.63 -11.17 0.97
N GLY A 164 5.83 -10.81 1.98
CA GLY A 164 4.65 -9.94 1.83
C GLY A 164 5.00 -8.46 1.62
N GLY A 165 4.16 -7.72 0.89
CA GLY A 165 4.26 -6.28 0.69
C GLY A 165 3.67 -5.47 1.86
N ALA A 166 3.97 -4.18 1.93
CA ALA A 166 3.48 -3.30 2.99
C ALA A 166 2.10 -2.72 2.68
N GLY A 167 1.27 -2.50 3.71
CA GLY A 167 0.11 -1.62 3.64
C GLY A 167 0.47 -0.23 4.13
N LEU A 168 0.33 0.81 3.30
CA LEU A 168 0.82 2.16 3.59
C LEU A 168 -0.28 3.22 3.44
N GLY A 169 -0.64 3.92 4.52
CA GLY A 169 -1.57 5.05 4.43
C GLY A 169 -3.00 4.61 4.14
N GLY A 170 -3.73 4.13 5.15
CA GLY A 170 -5.13 3.70 4.96
C GLY A 170 -6.00 4.84 4.44
N ALA A 171 -5.96 6.02 5.08
CA ALA A 171 -6.70 7.19 4.60
C ALA A 171 -5.95 7.93 3.48
N LEU A 172 -4.66 8.20 3.68
CA LEU A 172 -3.85 9.03 2.78
C LEU A 172 -2.40 8.53 2.69
N TYR A 173 -1.93 8.30 1.48
CA TYR A 173 -0.52 8.18 1.15
C TYR A 173 -0.04 9.45 0.45
N ASN A 174 1.02 10.08 0.94
CA ASN A 174 1.48 11.38 0.45
C ASN A 174 2.97 11.37 0.07
N THR A 175 3.27 11.55 -1.22
CA THR A 175 4.62 11.94 -1.71
C THR A 175 4.69 13.40 -2.13
N GLY A 176 3.53 14.06 -2.26
CA GLY A 176 3.40 15.45 -2.63
C GLY A 176 3.20 16.38 -1.43
N ARG A 177 2.24 17.31 -1.56
CA ARG A 177 1.82 18.19 -0.47
C ARG A 177 0.37 17.92 -0.10
N ALA A 178 0.12 17.63 1.18
CA ALA A 178 -1.21 17.51 1.75
C ALA A 178 -1.46 18.59 2.80
N THR A 179 -2.66 19.13 2.83
CA THR A 179 -3.13 20.07 3.85
C THR A 179 -4.50 19.62 4.34
N LEU A 180 -4.60 19.23 5.61
CA LEU A 180 -5.84 18.83 6.26
C LEU A 180 -6.25 19.93 7.24
N VAL A 181 -7.46 20.44 7.10
CA VAL A 181 -8.00 21.50 7.97
C VAL A 181 -9.40 21.14 8.40
N GLN A 182 -9.65 21.04 9.71
CA GLN A 182 -10.99 20.67 10.21
C GLN A 182 -11.47 19.35 9.58
N ALA A 183 -10.54 18.41 9.39
CA ALA A 183 -10.81 17.10 8.80
C ALA A 183 -10.92 16.04 9.90
N VAL A 184 -11.73 15.02 9.65
CA VAL A 184 -11.81 13.82 10.48
C VAL A 184 -11.18 12.66 9.72
N VAL A 185 -10.22 11.98 10.34
CA VAL A 185 -9.54 10.80 9.79
C VAL A 185 -9.77 9.64 10.74
N SER A 186 -10.72 8.77 10.42
CA SER A 186 -11.20 7.76 11.36
C SER A 186 -11.37 6.36 10.79
N SER A 187 -11.19 5.33 11.60
CA SER A 187 -11.50 3.94 11.19
C SER A 187 -10.80 3.51 9.90
N ASN A 188 -9.61 4.06 9.61
CA ASN A 188 -8.80 3.64 8.46
C ASN A 188 -7.79 2.60 8.92
N SER A 189 -7.45 1.65 8.05
CA SER A 189 -6.53 0.56 8.38
C SER A 189 -5.40 0.46 7.37
N ALA A 190 -4.21 0.10 7.84
CA ALA A 190 -3.10 -0.31 7.01
C ALA A 190 -2.61 -1.69 7.46
N VAL A 191 -2.71 -2.69 6.60
CA VAL A 191 -2.44 -4.09 6.88
C VAL A 191 -1.34 -4.58 5.94
N GLY A 192 -0.29 -5.18 6.49
CA GLY A 192 0.75 -5.82 5.69
C GLY A 192 0.26 -7.09 5.00
N GLY A 193 0.82 -7.40 3.84
CA GLY A 193 0.55 -8.64 3.13
C GLY A 193 1.24 -9.84 3.79
N ASP A 194 0.64 -11.02 3.68
CA ASP A 194 1.22 -12.25 4.21
C ASP A 194 2.43 -12.70 3.38
N GLY A 195 3.38 -13.37 4.01
CA GLY A 195 4.43 -14.09 3.33
C GLY A 195 3.90 -15.34 2.60
N GLY A 196 4.51 -15.66 1.46
CA GLY A 196 4.24 -16.89 0.72
C GLY A 196 4.73 -18.11 1.49
N GLY A 197 4.00 -19.22 1.38
CA GLY A 197 4.40 -20.49 1.98
C GLY A 197 5.48 -21.23 1.18
N SER A 198 6.02 -22.28 1.80
CA SER A 198 6.74 -23.36 1.13
C SER A 198 6.11 -24.71 1.46
N PHE A 199 6.57 -25.79 0.84
CA PHE A 199 6.07 -27.14 1.07
C PHE A 199 7.21 -28.08 1.45
N TYR A 200 6.88 -29.17 2.16
CA TYR A 200 7.83 -30.27 2.36
C TYR A 200 7.85 -31.14 1.11
N PRO A 201 8.97 -31.22 0.37
CA PRO A 201 9.10 -32.20 -0.70
C PRO A 201 9.07 -33.60 -0.09
N LEU A 202 8.20 -34.45 -0.61
CA LEU A 202 8.13 -35.87 -0.28
C LEU A 202 8.97 -36.71 -1.24
N SER A 203 9.41 -36.13 -2.37
CA SER A 203 10.32 -36.76 -3.31
C SER A 203 11.69 -36.08 -3.41
N LEU A 204 12.60 -36.75 -4.10
CA LEU A 204 14.02 -36.39 -4.19
C LEU A 204 14.28 -35.28 -5.24
N GLU A 205 13.30 -34.76 -5.95
CA GLU A 205 13.52 -33.77 -7.00
C GLU A 205 13.42 -32.34 -6.48
N PHE A 206 14.50 -31.58 -6.65
CA PHE A 206 14.68 -30.23 -6.12
C PHE A 206 14.94 -29.30 -7.30
N CYS A 207 13.90 -28.90 -8.02
CA CYS A 207 14.05 -28.03 -9.20
C CYS A 207 12.90 -27.03 -9.25
N ASP A 208 12.80 -26.21 -8.21
CA ASP A 208 11.70 -25.27 -8.06
C ASP A 208 12.21 -23.86 -8.01
N THR A 209 11.43 -22.95 -8.60
CA THR A 209 11.68 -21.53 -8.45
C THR A 209 11.12 -21.05 -7.11
N GLY A 210 11.77 -20.08 -6.49
CA GLY A 210 11.20 -19.36 -5.35
C GLY A 210 9.94 -18.58 -5.75
N GLY A 211 9.13 -18.25 -4.75
CA GLY A 211 7.97 -17.38 -4.89
C GLY A 211 8.37 -15.92 -5.15
N GLN A 212 7.54 -15.21 -5.91
CA GLN A 212 7.67 -13.76 -6.09
C GLN A 212 7.33 -13.01 -4.80
N GLY A 213 8.05 -11.94 -4.49
CA GLY A 213 7.66 -11.01 -3.41
C GLY A 213 6.36 -10.27 -3.74
N GLY A 214 5.57 -9.92 -2.72
CA GLY A 214 4.35 -9.14 -2.88
C GLY A 214 4.62 -7.65 -3.12
N GLY A 215 3.76 -6.98 -3.87
CA GLY A 215 3.80 -5.54 -4.10
C GLY A 215 4.25 -5.17 -5.52
N PRO A 216 4.10 -3.88 -5.90
CA PRO A 216 4.34 -3.41 -7.27
C PRO A 216 5.81 -3.53 -7.71
N ALA A 217 6.74 -3.65 -6.77
CA ALA A 217 8.16 -3.88 -7.02
C ALA A 217 8.66 -5.11 -6.23
N GLY A 218 7.83 -6.15 -6.15
CA GLY A 218 8.16 -7.43 -5.52
C GLY A 218 9.44 -8.05 -6.09
N GLY A 219 10.27 -8.59 -5.21
CA GLY A 219 11.52 -9.25 -5.60
C GLY A 219 11.26 -10.50 -6.42
N VAL A 220 12.08 -10.71 -7.46
CA VAL A 220 11.92 -11.87 -8.35
C VAL A 220 12.29 -13.16 -7.63
N GLY A 221 11.45 -14.19 -7.66
CA GLY A 221 11.78 -15.51 -7.12
C GLY A 221 13.01 -16.12 -7.79
N GLY A 222 13.93 -16.70 -6.99
CA GLY A 222 15.13 -17.35 -7.49
C GLY A 222 14.81 -18.56 -8.35
N GLY A 223 15.56 -18.78 -9.42
CA GLY A 223 15.47 -19.97 -10.26
C GLY A 223 16.47 -21.04 -9.87
N TYR A 224 16.76 -21.93 -10.81
CA TYR A 224 17.83 -22.92 -10.70
C TYR A 224 18.54 -23.02 -12.06
N THR A 225 19.85 -23.24 -12.04
CA THR A 225 20.64 -23.40 -13.28
C THR A 225 20.44 -24.78 -13.92
N SER A 226 20.31 -25.80 -13.05
CA SER A 226 19.91 -27.16 -13.39
C SER A 226 19.46 -27.86 -12.11
N CYS A 227 18.70 -28.95 -12.24
CA CYS A 227 18.24 -29.74 -11.10
C CYS A 227 19.35 -30.23 -10.15
N PHE A 228 20.56 -30.40 -10.67
CA PHE A 228 21.74 -30.84 -9.92
C PHE A 228 22.73 -29.71 -9.65
N GLY A 229 22.42 -28.51 -10.12
CA GLY A 229 23.19 -27.30 -9.87
C GLY A 229 22.73 -26.59 -8.61
N GLU A 230 23.12 -25.33 -8.49
CA GLU A 230 22.75 -24.46 -7.37
C GLU A 230 21.45 -23.70 -7.70
N GLY A 231 20.62 -23.51 -6.65
CA GLY A 231 19.50 -22.59 -6.66
C GLY A 231 20.03 -21.16 -6.68
N THR A 232 19.37 -20.27 -7.40
CA THR A 232 19.74 -18.86 -7.41
C THR A 232 19.04 -18.13 -6.26
N ASP A 233 19.68 -17.10 -5.75
CA ASP A 233 19.08 -16.22 -4.75
C ASP A 233 17.81 -15.53 -5.30
N GLY A 234 16.88 -15.21 -4.41
CA GLY A 234 15.76 -14.34 -4.69
C GLY A 234 16.18 -12.88 -4.81
N GLY A 235 15.47 -12.12 -5.65
CA GLY A 235 15.67 -10.70 -5.84
C GLY A 235 15.17 -9.87 -4.66
N ALA A 236 15.79 -8.70 -4.46
CA ALA A 236 15.36 -7.73 -3.46
C ALA A 236 14.02 -7.08 -3.82
N GLY A 237 13.18 -6.81 -2.83
CA GLY A 237 11.97 -6.01 -2.98
C GLY A 237 12.26 -4.50 -3.02
N GLY A 238 11.45 -3.76 -3.79
CA GLY A 238 11.43 -2.29 -3.79
C GLY A 238 10.64 -1.70 -2.62
N PHE A 239 10.48 -0.37 -2.61
CA PHE A 239 9.72 0.33 -1.56
C PHE A 239 8.30 -0.25 -1.40
N GLY A 240 7.91 -0.60 -0.18
CA GLY A 240 6.62 -1.21 0.12
C GLY A 240 6.45 -2.65 -0.40
N SER A 241 7.51 -3.30 -0.91
CA SER A 241 7.42 -4.60 -1.57
C SER A 241 8.29 -5.66 -0.88
N GLY A 242 7.84 -6.91 -0.89
CA GLY A 242 8.55 -8.05 -0.30
C GLY A 242 9.68 -8.58 -1.20
N GLY A 243 10.62 -9.30 -0.60
CA GLY A 243 11.71 -9.98 -1.30
C GLY A 243 11.27 -11.29 -1.98
N GLY A 244 11.95 -11.70 -3.05
CA GLY A 244 11.69 -12.98 -3.72
C GLY A 244 12.24 -14.16 -2.90
N GLY A 245 11.56 -15.31 -2.92
CA GLY A 245 12.05 -16.53 -2.30
C GLY A 245 13.25 -17.11 -3.06
N GLY A 246 14.12 -17.85 -2.38
CA GLY A 246 15.25 -18.52 -2.99
C GLY A 246 14.84 -19.74 -3.82
N GLY A 247 15.54 -19.98 -4.93
CA GLY A 247 15.32 -21.17 -5.75
C GLY A 247 15.83 -22.44 -5.08
N ALA A 248 15.21 -23.58 -5.36
CA ALA A 248 15.64 -24.87 -4.84
C ALA A 248 16.45 -25.65 -5.86
N ALA A 249 17.51 -26.29 -5.39
CA ALA A 249 18.30 -27.19 -6.20
C ALA A 249 18.89 -28.35 -5.39
N ALA A 250 19.21 -29.47 -6.05
CA ALA A 250 19.65 -30.67 -5.34
C ALA A 250 21.01 -30.50 -4.63
N SER A 251 21.88 -29.59 -5.10
CA SER A 251 23.18 -29.34 -4.48
C SER A 251 23.10 -28.32 -3.33
N ALA A 252 22.49 -27.15 -3.58
CA ALA A 252 22.30 -26.07 -2.63
C ALA A 252 21.10 -25.20 -3.03
N GLY A 253 20.32 -24.76 -2.06
CA GLY A 253 19.27 -23.77 -2.28
C GLY A 253 19.84 -22.35 -2.38
N GLY A 254 19.11 -21.46 -3.05
CA GLY A 254 19.40 -20.03 -3.06
C GLY A 254 18.81 -19.34 -1.83
N ASN A 255 19.43 -18.24 -1.42
CA ASN A 255 18.95 -17.40 -0.32
C ASN A 255 17.67 -16.65 -0.70
N GLY A 256 16.86 -16.32 0.29
CA GLY A 256 15.77 -15.37 0.11
C GLY A 256 16.29 -13.96 -0.13
N GLY A 257 15.61 -13.21 -0.99
CA GLY A 257 15.89 -11.80 -1.24
C GLY A 257 15.43 -10.92 -0.07
N PRO A 258 16.12 -9.80 0.21
CA PRO A 258 15.69 -8.86 1.26
C PRO A 258 14.39 -8.16 0.87
N GLY A 259 13.54 -7.86 1.86
CA GLY A 259 12.37 -6.99 1.68
C GLY A 259 12.75 -5.52 1.55
N GLY A 260 11.93 -4.72 0.86
CA GLY A 260 12.08 -3.26 0.86
C GLY A 260 11.43 -2.60 2.08
N PHE A 261 11.32 -1.27 2.11
CA PHE A 261 10.70 -0.57 3.25
C PHE A 261 9.28 -1.10 3.55
N GLY A 262 9.05 -1.65 4.74
CA GLY A 262 7.78 -2.30 5.10
C GLY A 262 7.54 -3.69 4.49
N GLY A 263 8.38 -4.17 3.57
CA GLY A 263 8.22 -5.49 2.95
C GLY A 263 8.88 -6.60 3.78
N GLY A 264 8.30 -7.79 3.75
CA GLY A 264 8.90 -9.00 4.32
C GLY A 264 10.03 -9.56 3.46
N GLY A 265 10.97 -10.28 4.08
CA GLY A 265 12.04 -10.98 3.36
C GLY A 265 11.55 -12.27 2.69
N GLY A 266 12.19 -12.70 1.61
CA GLY A 266 11.89 -13.99 0.98
C GLY A 266 12.41 -15.17 1.82
N GLY A 267 11.76 -16.33 1.75
CA GLY A 267 12.24 -17.56 2.39
C GLY A 267 13.43 -18.17 1.64
N GLY A 268 14.31 -18.87 2.36
CA GLY A 268 15.40 -19.63 1.74
C GLY A 268 14.89 -20.85 0.97
N GLY A 269 15.55 -21.19 -0.13
CA GLY A 269 15.27 -22.41 -0.91
C GLY A 269 15.84 -23.66 -0.25
N GLY A 270 15.15 -24.80 -0.42
CA GLY A 270 15.63 -26.09 0.04
C GLY A 270 16.86 -26.57 -0.74
N GLY A 271 17.77 -27.26 -0.04
CA GLY A 271 18.97 -27.85 -0.62
C GLY A 271 19.30 -29.22 -0.03
N GLY A 272 19.98 -30.06 -0.82
CA GLY A 272 20.66 -31.25 -0.30
C GLY A 272 19.86 -32.55 -0.43
N ARG A 273 20.33 -33.40 -1.36
CA ARG A 273 19.83 -34.77 -1.52
C ARG A 273 20.29 -35.76 -0.45
N THR A 274 21.32 -35.50 0.37
CA THR A 274 21.83 -36.57 1.28
C THR A 274 22.87 -36.19 2.35
N LEU A 275 23.51 -35.01 2.36
CA LEU A 275 24.73 -34.80 3.20
C LEU A 275 24.88 -33.43 3.90
N GLY A 276 23.80 -32.66 4.11
CA GLY A 276 23.87 -31.47 4.99
C GLY A 276 24.75 -30.33 4.47
N PHE A 277 24.64 -30.00 3.19
CA PHE A 277 25.26 -28.78 2.65
C PHE A 277 24.54 -27.52 3.14
N GLN A 278 25.21 -26.36 3.03
CA GLN A 278 24.79 -25.08 3.62
C GLN A 278 23.31 -24.79 3.34
N ASN A 279 22.55 -24.63 4.41
CA ASN A 279 21.18 -24.16 4.30
C ASN A 279 21.21 -22.76 3.68
N ALA A 280 20.35 -22.53 2.68
CA ALA A 280 20.06 -21.17 2.29
C ALA A 280 19.51 -20.42 3.51
N HIS A 281 19.69 -19.11 3.56
CA HIS A 281 19.09 -18.28 4.60
C HIS A 281 17.83 -17.59 4.06
N GLY A 282 16.90 -17.32 4.97
CA GLY A 282 15.83 -16.37 4.70
C GLY A 282 16.40 -14.96 4.50
N GLY A 283 15.79 -14.20 3.61
CA GLY A 283 16.13 -12.79 3.41
C GLY A 283 15.69 -11.96 4.62
N PRO A 284 16.43 -10.91 5.00
CA PRO A 284 16.00 -10.01 6.04
C PRO A 284 14.73 -9.24 5.59
N GLY A 285 13.83 -8.98 6.54
CA GLY A 285 12.72 -8.05 6.33
C GLY A 285 13.21 -6.61 6.26
N GLY A 286 12.40 -5.75 5.65
CA GLY A 286 12.63 -4.30 5.71
C GLY A 286 12.11 -3.68 7.00
N PHE A 287 12.03 -2.36 7.05
CA PHE A 287 11.54 -1.64 8.24
C PHE A 287 10.12 -2.09 8.63
N GLY A 288 10.00 -2.79 9.77
CA GLY A 288 8.74 -3.35 10.26
C GLY A 288 8.26 -4.61 9.53
N GLY A 289 8.93 -5.05 8.47
CA GLY A 289 8.65 -6.33 7.81
C GLY A 289 9.32 -7.48 8.54
N GLY A 290 8.71 -8.67 8.49
CA GLY A 290 9.29 -9.90 9.05
C GLY A 290 10.42 -10.46 8.19
N ALA A 291 11.40 -11.10 8.81
CA ALA A 291 12.39 -11.89 8.08
C ALA A 291 11.77 -13.15 7.46
N GLY A 292 12.33 -13.57 6.32
CA GLY A 292 12.02 -14.88 5.74
C GLY A 292 12.58 -16.01 6.60
N GLY A 293 11.96 -17.18 6.53
CA GLY A 293 12.38 -18.34 7.30
C GLY A 293 13.64 -19.00 6.74
N GLU A 294 14.30 -19.78 7.60
CA GLU A 294 15.42 -20.63 7.22
C GLU A 294 14.93 -22.06 6.89
N PRO A 295 15.31 -22.63 5.73
CA PRO A 295 14.98 -23.99 5.35
C PRO A 295 15.55 -25.02 6.34
N GLY A 296 14.71 -25.99 6.71
CA GLY A 296 15.09 -27.14 7.53
C GLY A 296 15.42 -28.34 6.64
N GLY A 297 16.68 -28.52 6.29
CA GLY A 297 17.14 -29.60 5.41
C GLY A 297 16.68 -29.38 3.97
N SER A 298 15.91 -30.33 3.43
CA SER A 298 15.50 -30.33 2.03
C SER A 298 14.24 -29.49 1.72
N ALA A 299 13.55 -28.98 2.74
CA ALA A 299 12.36 -28.15 2.57
C ALA A 299 12.72 -26.69 2.34
N GLY A 300 11.95 -25.99 1.52
CA GLY A 300 12.01 -24.52 1.47
C GLY A 300 11.38 -23.90 2.72
N ALA A 301 11.61 -22.61 2.93
CA ALA A 301 11.03 -21.84 4.02
C ALA A 301 10.01 -20.80 3.52
N GLY A 302 9.14 -20.36 4.42
CA GLY A 302 8.17 -19.29 4.14
C GLY A 302 8.84 -17.91 4.02
N GLY A 303 8.20 -17.00 3.28
CA GLY A 303 8.58 -15.59 3.28
C GLY A 303 8.07 -14.87 4.54
N GLY A 304 8.70 -13.78 4.95
CA GLY A 304 8.25 -12.94 6.05
C GLY A 304 7.01 -12.11 5.67
N GLY A 305 6.20 -11.75 6.67
CA GLY A 305 5.04 -10.88 6.48
C GLY A 305 5.43 -9.40 6.30
N GLY A 306 4.63 -8.66 5.53
CA GLY A 306 4.79 -7.21 5.36
C GLY A 306 4.26 -6.40 6.54
N ALA A 307 4.63 -5.13 6.64
CA ALA A 307 4.20 -4.22 7.68
C ALA A 307 2.90 -3.49 7.33
N GLY A 308 2.11 -3.13 8.34
CA GLY A 308 1.03 -2.14 8.23
C GLY A 308 1.49 -0.81 8.82
N ILE A 309 1.50 0.27 8.04
CA ILE A 309 2.09 1.55 8.47
C ILE A 309 1.18 2.74 8.14
N GLY A 310 0.88 3.56 9.15
CA GLY A 310 0.11 4.80 8.96
C GLY A 310 -1.34 4.53 8.57
N GLY A 311 -2.14 3.93 9.46
CA GLY A 311 -3.57 3.67 9.20
C GLY A 311 -4.33 4.92 8.73
N GLY A 312 -4.07 6.08 9.34
CA GLY A 312 -4.52 7.37 8.85
C GLY A 312 -3.66 7.88 7.69
N VAL A 313 -2.50 8.46 8.00
CA VAL A 313 -1.62 9.15 7.03
C VAL A 313 -0.24 8.50 7.01
N PHE A 314 0.22 8.15 5.81
CA PHE A 314 1.61 7.83 5.54
C PHE A 314 2.24 8.90 4.65
N ASN A 315 3.26 9.61 5.16
CA ASN A 315 4.00 10.64 4.43
C ASN A 315 5.37 10.10 3.98
N ASP A 316 5.56 9.98 2.68
CA ASP A 316 6.79 9.52 2.03
C ASP A 316 7.54 10.72 1.42
N GLY A 317 8.41 11.35 2.20
CA GLY A 317 9.21 12.50 1.76
C GLY A 317 8.43 13.79 1.47
N GLY A 318 7.10 13.78 1.53
CA GLY A 318 6.24 14.91 1.23
C GLY A 318 6.08 15.92 2.37
N ILE A 319 5.16 16.87 2.17
CA ILE A 319 4.79 17.88 3.18
C ILE A 319 3.34 17.66 3.61
N VAL A 320 3.11 17.46 4.90
CA VAL A 320 1.77 17.37 5.50
C VAL A 320 1.58 18.50 6.50
N HIS A 321 0.53 19.29 6.30
CA HIS A 321 0.07 20.27 7.28
C HIS A 321 -1.30 19.87 7.81
N MET A 322 -1.44 19.76 9.12
CA MET A 322 -2.70 19.43 9.80
C MET A 322 -3.08 20.55 10.76
N ALA A 323 -4.27 21.11 10.58
CA ALA A 323 -4.82 22.12 11.47
C ALA A 323 -6.22 21.73 11.93
N HIS A 324 -6.45 21.68 13.25
CA HIS A 324 -7.77 21.41 13.82
C HIS A 324 -8.40 20.10 13.33
N CYS A 325 -7.59 19.06 13.13
CA CYS A 325 -8.08 17.76 12.69
C CYS A 325 -8.38 16.83 13.87
N GLN A 326 -9.12 15.76 13.61
CA GLN A 326 -9.35 14.67 14.55
C GLN A 326 -8.94 13.35 13.92
N PHE A 327 -8.07 12.59 14.60
CA PHE A 327 -7.71 11.22 14.24
C PHE A 327 -8.22 10.27 15.32
N THR A 328 -8.98 9.24 14.94
CA THR A 328 -9.58 8.29 15.90
C THR A 328 -9.76 6.92 15.27
N ASP A 329 -9.58 5.85 16.05
CA ASP A 329 -9.89 4.47 15.63
C ASP A 329 -9.17 4.00 14.36
N ASN A 330 -8.07 4.64 13.97
CA ASN A 330 -7.23 4.12 12.89
C ASN A 330 -6.45 2.91 13.40
N GLN A 331 -6.14 1.96 12.52
CA GLN A 331 -5.56 0.67 12.85
C GLN A 331 -4.37 0.35 11.95
N VAL A 332 -3.45 -0.45 12.48
CA VAL A 332 -2.31 -0.99 11.76
C VAL A 332 -2.09 -2.44 12.16
N GLU A 333 -1.83 -3.30 11.19
CA GLU A 333 -1.56 -4.73 11.42
C GLU A 333 -0.45 -5.20 10.48
N GLY A 334 0.47 -6.01 10.99
CA GLY A 334 1.46 -6.67 10.15
C GLY A 334 0.88 -7.95 9.53
N GLY A 335 1.32 -8.28 8.32
CA GLY A 335 1.00 -9.55 7.70
C GLY A 335 1.68 -10.72 8.40
N LEU A 336 1.13 -11.91 8.23
CA LEU A 336 1.68 -13.14 8.79
C LEU A 336 2.92 -13.60 8.01
N GLY A 337 3.87 -14.20 8.71
CA GLY A 337 4.93 -14.97 8.08
C GLY A 337 4.35 -16.21 7.36
N GLY A 338 4.94 -16.55 6.22
CA GLY A 338 4.63 -17.76 5.47
C GLY A 338 4.96 -19.02 6.26
N ALA A 339 4.31 -20.13 5.91
CA ALA A 339 4.53 -21.40 6.60
C ALA A 339 5.97 -21.92 6.43
N PHE A 340 6.46 -22.59 7.48
CA PHE A 340 7.77 -23.27 7.60
C PHE A 340 9.00 -22.37 7.76
N GLY A 341 10.03 -22.91 8.42
CA GLY A 341 11.34 -22.26 8.57
C GLY A 341 11.38 -21.09 9.55
N GLY A 342 10.32 -20.83 10.32
CA GLY A 342 10.31 -19.76 11.32
C GLY A 342 10.24 -18.35 10.72
N ALA A 343 9.59 -18.19 9.56
CA ALA A 343 9.34 -16.87 8.99
C ALA A 343 8.59 -15.97 9.99
N GLU A 344 8.99 -14.71 10.05
CA GLU A 344 8.47 -13.76 11.03
C GLU A 344 7.26 -13.00 10.46
N ASN A 345 6.34 -12.63 11.36
CA ASN A 345 5.26 -11.70 11.02
C ASN A 345 5.81 -10.28 10.85
N GLY A 346 5.15 -9.48 10.01
CA GLY A 346 5.37 -8.05 10.00
C GLY A 346 4.79 -7.36 11.24
N GLN A 347 5.05 -6.06 11.35
CA GLN A 347 4.63 -5.22 12.46
C GLN A 347 3.55 -4.22 12.02
N GLY A 348 2.64 -3.88 12.94
CA GLY A 348 1.75 -2.73 12.81
C GLY A 348 2.38 -1.49 13.45
N LEU A 349 2.59 -0.43 12.68
CA LEU A 349 3.33 0.77 13.09
C LEU A 349 2.53 2.06 12.89
N CYS A 350 2.28 2.79 13.99
CA CYS A 350 1.71 4.14 14.02
C CYS A 350 0.34 4.23 13.31
N PRO A 351 -0.77 3.94 14.01
CA PRO A 351 -2.10 3.89 13.41
C PRO A 351 -2.56 5.22 12.85
N ASP A 352 -2.15 6.35 13.43
CA ASP A 352 -2.62 7.67 12.98
C ASP A 352 -1.72 8.28 11.91
N VAL A 353 -0.48 8.67 12.26
CA VAL A 353 0.41 9.38 11.33
C VAL A 353 1.82 8.80 11.34
N PHE A 354 2.33 8.45 10.16
CA PHE A 354 3.71 8.02 9.96
C PHE A 354 4.42 8.91 8.93
N ALA A 355 5.65 9.30 9.21
CA ALA A 355 6.51 10.03 8.28
C ALA A 355 7.81 9.26 7.98
N TYR A 356 7.95 8.82 6.74
CA TYR A 356 9.21 8.38 6.16
C TYR A 356 9.87 9.58 5.47
N GLY A 357 10.64 10.36 6.23
CA GLY A 357 11.14 11.65 5.76
C GLY A 357 10.07 12.73 5.61
N GLY A 358 10.44 13.81 4.93
CA GLY A 358 9.54 14.95 4.68
C GLY A 358 9.30 15.86 5.89
N LEU A 359 8.24 16.66 5.84
CA LEU A 359 7.84 17.60 6.90
C LEU A 359 6.39 17.36 7.31
N ILE A 360 6.16 17.20 8.60
CA ILE A 360 4.83 17.21 9.20
C ILE A 360 4.71 18.41 10.14
N THR A 361 3.62 19.17 10.01
CA THR A 361 3.26 20.26 10.92
C THR A 361 1.85 20.07 11.43
N ILE A 362 1.67 20.17 12.75
CA ILE A 362 0.41 19.89 13.43
C ILE A 362 0.05 21.08 14.31
N GLY A 363 -1.17 21.60 14.17
CA GLY A 363 -1.68 22.70 14.98
C GLY A 363 -3.12 22.48 15.41
N GLY A 364 -3.38 22.40 16.73
CA GLY A 364 -4.74 22.24 17.26
C GLY A 364 -5.44 20.95 16.84
N THR A 365 -4.69 19.92 16.45
CA THR A 365 -5.21 18.60 16.03
C THR A 365 -5.20 17.64 17.21
N THR A 366 -6.26 16.85 17.34
CA THR A 366 -6.35 15.76 18.32
C THR A 366 -6.00 14.45 17.63
N LEU A 367 -5.10 13.69 18.24
CA LEU A 367 -4.73 12.36 17.78
C LEU A 367 -5.02 11.34 18.88
N SER A 368 -5.56 10.19 18.50
CA SER A 368 -6.07 9.17 19.42
C SER A 368 -5.72 7.79 18.85
N ALA A 369 -4.50 7.33 19.14
CA ALA A 369 -4.09 5.99 18.75
C ALA A 369 -4.68 4.95 19.71
N THR A 370 -5.44 4.01 19.16
CA THR A 370 -5.76 2.73 19.78
C THR A 370 -5.15 1.62 18.92
N GLY A 371 -4.43 0.66 19.50
CA GLY A 371 -4.01 -0.55 18.78
C GLY A 371 -2.59 -0.59 18.20
N CYS A 372 -1.63 0.20 18.72
CA CYS A 372 -0.21 -0.03 18.39
C CYS A 372 0.29 -1.32 19.04
N THR A 373 0.67 -2.33 18.26
CA THR A 373 1.22 -3.60 18.79
C THR A 373 2.74 -3.57 18.99
N ALA A 374 3.47 -2.59 18.42
CA ALA A 374 4.89 -2.39 18.68
C ALA A 374 5.30 -0.90 18.58
N ASN A 375 5.89 -0.33 19.63
CA ASN A 375 6.45 1.04 19.68
C ASN A 375 5.42 2.17 19.41
N GLY A 376 4.36 2.19 20.21
CA GLY A 376 3.14 2.99 20.01
C GLY A 376 3.24 4.49 20.26
N GLY A 377 3.83 5.21 19.31
CA GLY A 377 3.59 6.64 19.13
C GLY A 377 2.41 6.90 18.21
N VAL A 378 1.67 7.99 18.47
CA VAL A 378 0.61 8.47 17.58
C VAL A 378 1.18 9.10 16.30
N ILE A 379 2.41 9.62 16.41
CA ILE A 379 3.23 10.13 15.32
C ILE A 379 4.60 9.50 15.43
N LYS A 380 5.15 9.05 14.29
CA LYS A 380 6.56 8.68 14.20
C LYS A 380 7.18 9.32 12.98
N THR A 381 8.29 10.00 13.18
CA THR A 381 9.07 10.63 12.12
C THR A 381 10.42 9.95 12.03
N PHE A 382 10.79 9.54 10.82
CA PHE A 382 12.15 9.13 10.51
C PHE A 382 12.82 10.27 9.77
N GLY A 383 13.98 10.72 10.28
CA GLY A 383 14.87 11.55 9.48
C GLY A 383 15.28 10.77 8.24
N LEU A 384 15.42 11.47 7.10
CA LEU A 384 15.95 10.85 5.89
C LEU A 384 17.29 10.19 6.24
N PRO A 385 17.54 8.93 5.80
CA PRO A 385 18.84 8.30 6.02
C PRO A 385 19.92 9.22 5.46
N ASN A 386 20.98 9.44 6.24
CA ASN A 386 22.10 10.25 5.78
C ASN A 386 22.71 9.55 4.54
N PRO A 387 22.68 10.16 3.35
CA PRO A 387 23.06 9.48 2.11
C PRO A 387 24.52 9.03 2.08
N ARG A 388 25.36 9.49 3.03
CA ARG A 388 26.77 9.09 3.10
C ARG A 388 27.03 7.80 3.86
N ASN A 389 26.13 7.37 4.76
CA ASN A 389 26.45 6.32 5.73
C ASN A 389 25.43 5.18 5.79
N GLY A 390 24.24 5.29 5.19
CA GLY A 390 23.20 4.25 5.27
C GLY A 390 22.57 4.08 6.66
N ASP A 391 23.16 4.66 7.70
CA ASP A 391 22.61 4.68 9.06
C ASP A 391 21.40 5.62 9.14
N CYS A 392 20.24 5.07 9.52
CA CYS A 392 19.09 5.86 9.94
C CYS A 392 19.43 6.60 11.24
N PRO A 393 19.23 7.93 11.33
CA PRO A 393 19.40 8.65 12.59
C PRO A 393 18.44 8.11 13.66
N PRO A 394 18.81 8.18 14.95
CA PRO A 394 17.97 7.70 16.04
C PRO A 394 16.59 8.38 16.02
N ILE A 395 15.57 7.58 16.30
CA ILE A 395 14.16 7.98 16.34
C ILE A 395 13.99 9.07 17.39
N SER A 396 13.63 10.29 16.98
CA SER A 396 13.11 11.30 17.90
C SER A 396 11.59 11.13 17.99
N GLU A 397 11.08 10.59 19.09
CA GLU A 397 9.66 10.69 19.38
C GLU A 397 9.32 12.17 19.62
N ALA A 398 8.45 12.72 18.77
CA ALA A 398 7.86 14.02 19.03
C ALA A 398 6.80 13.82 20.13
N GLN A 399 7.09 14.31 21.34
CA GLN A 399 6.14 14.34 22.46
C GLN A 399 5.04 15.37 22.25
#